data_AF-A0AAV2Q2K3-F1
#
_entry.id   AF-A0AAV2Q2K3-F1
#
_cell.length_a   1.000
_cell.length_b   1.000
_cell.length_c   1.000
_cell.angle_alpha   90.00
_cell.angle_beta   90.00
_cell.angle_gamma   90.00
#
_symmetry.space_group_name_H-M   'P 1'
#
loop_
_entity.id
_entity.type
_entity.pdbx_description
1 polymer ?
#
loop_
_entity_poly.entity_id
_entity_poly.type
_entity_poly.pdbx_seq_one_letter_code
_entity_poly.pdbx_strand_id
1 'polypeptide(L)'
;MEVDKSKSEPGLSSGVQELLNSYWEWRLKDMPEFASFVGIHEYDHLLDVMSMEAFLTRYYKCQNFLTLAEKLEPHLVNHIDVLNVKIFKDELQTYIDGYQFKGYYHPISYIEGIHVDLERLIGWMKRETHEDFSKIISRFERVPKQVEQIIVLMKAGVAEGNISHQISLKSVVETIRKFNVEDPCKSPLYKFFKSLPNLIPGHQASDLQIKAQQAISQL
;
A
#
# COMPACT_ATOMS: atom_id res chain seq x y z
N MET A 1 -23.32 -40.05 -14.15
CA MET A 1 -23.42 -39.17 -12.98
C MET A 1 -23.55 -37.76 -13.52
N GLU A 2 -24.79 -37.33 -13.78
CA GLU A 2 -25.06 -35.98 -14.24
C GLU A 2 -24.77 -35.02 -13.09
N VAL A 3 -23.86 -34.08 -13.31
CA VAL A 3 -23.68 -32.95 -12.40
C VAL A 3 -24.87 -32.04 -12.63
N ASP A 4 -25.80 -32.07 -11.69
CA ASP A 4 -26.93 -31.15 -11.63
C ASP A 4 -26.41 -29.70 -11.57
N LYS A 5 -26.50 -29.00 -12.71
CA LYS A 5 -26.12 -27.59 -12.85
C LYS A 5 -27.16 -26.63 -12.26
N SER A 6 -28.16 -27.11 -11.52
CA SER A 6 -29.25 -26.28 -10.96
C SER A 6 -28.96 -25.66 -9.59
N LYS A 7 -27.78 -25.90 -8.99
CA LYS A 7 -27.33 -25.19 -7.79
C LYS A 7 -26.08 -24.38 -8.08
N SER A 8 -26.24 -23.25 -8.76
CA SER A 8 -25.29 -22.16 -8.57
C SER A 8 -25.31 -21.83 -7.07
N GLU A 9 -24.19 -21.98 -6.38
CA GLU A 9 -24.05 -21.43 -5.04
C GLU A 9 -24.54 -19.97 -5.06
N PRO A 10 -25.49 -19.59 -4.19
CA PRO A 10 -25.94 -18.20 -4.17
C PRO A 10 -24.75 -17.32 -3.85
N GLY A 11 -24.54 -16.28 -4.65
CA GLY A 11 -23.54 -15.25 -4.35
C GLY A 11 -23.83 -14.57 -3.00
N LEU A 12 -22.93 -13.69 -2.59
CA LEU A 12 -23.08 -12.94 -1.34
C LEU A 12 -24.44 -12.23 -1.26
N SER A 13 -25.06 -12.20 -0.08
CA SER A 13 -26.23 -11.35 0.12
C SER A 13 -25.86 -9.88 -0.05
N SER A 14 -26.85 -9.05 -0.43
CA SER A 14 -26.62 -7.63 -0.72
C SER A 14 -25.97 -6.89 0.47
N GLY A 15 -26.37 -7.20 1.71
CA GLY A 15 -25.79 -6.58 2.91
C GLY A 15 -24.33 -6.97 3.15
N VAL A 16 -23.97 -8.25 2.95
CA VAL A 16 -22.57 -8.69 3.07
C VAL A 16 -21.72 -8.12 1.94
N GLN A 17 -22.24 -8.14 0.71
CA GLN A 17 -21.56 -7.56 -0.44
C GLN A 17 -21.29 -6.05 -0.25
N GLU A 18 -22.27 -5.29 0.21
CA GLU A 18 -22.13 -3.85 0.47
C GLU A 18 -21.08 -3.57 1.56
N LEU A 19 -21.07 -4.35 2.65
CA LEU A 19 -20.08 -4.23 3.72
C LEU A 19 -18.65 -4.48 3.20
N LEU A 20 -18.45 -5.59 2.50
CA LEU A 20 -17.14 -5.97 1.98
C LEU A 20 -16.64 -4.99 0.92
N ASN A 21 -17.52 -4.55 0.01
CA ASN A 21 -17.18 -3.54 -0.99
C ASN A 21 -16.80 -2.21 -0.34
N SER A 22 -17.56 -1.76 0.65
CA SER A 22 -17.26 -0.51 1.37
C SER A 22 -15.91 -0.56 2.08
N TYR A 23 -15.56 -1.70 2.69
CA TYR A 23 -14.23 -1.90 3.26
C TYR A 23 -13.14 -1.90 2.20
N TRP A 24 -13.36 -2.61 1.10
CA TRP A 24 -12.40 -2.72 0.00
C TRP A 24 -12.10 -1.36 -0.62
N GLU A 25 -13.13 -0.58 -0.97
CA GLU A 25 -12.97 0.78 -1.50
C GLU A 25 -12.23 1.71 -0.54
N TRP A 26 -12.58 1.65 0.74
CA TRP A 26 -11.87 2.42 1.77
C TRP A 26 -10.39 2.02 1.86
N ARG A 27 -10.10 0.72 1.93
CA ARG A 27 -8.74 0.19 2.04
C ARG A 27 -7.88 0.57 0.83
N LEU A 28 -8.40 0.46 -0.39
CA LEU A 28 -7.67 0.83 -1.60
C LEU A 28 -7.32 2.32 -1.64
N LYS A 29 -8.24 3.18 -1.17
CA LYS A 29 -8.02 4.63 -1.11
C LYS A 29 -7.04 5.02 -0.02
N ASP A 30 -7.12 4.37 1.13
CA ASP A 30 -6.29 4.64 2.31
C ASP A 30 -4.89 4.03 2.20
N MET A 31 -4.76 2.97 1.40
CA MET A 31 -3.51 2.26 1.14
C MET A 31 -3.19 2.20 -0.38
N PRO A 32 -2.83 3.33 -1.03
CA PRO A 32 -2.53 3.37 -2.47
C PRO A 32 -1.48 2.36 -2.94
N GLU A 33 -0.48 2.06 -2.12
CA GLU A 33 0.55 1.07 -2.42
C GLU A 33 -0.03 -0.34 -2.54
N PHE A 34 -0.96 -0.68 -1.63
CA PHE A 34 -1.70 -1.92 -1.68
C PHE A 34 -2.63 -1.98 -2.89
N ALA A 35 -3.26 -0.86 -3.26
CA ALA A 35 -4.07 -0.79 -4.48
C ALA A 35 -3.26 -1.18 -5.73
N SER A 36 -2.06 -0.60 -5.90
CA SER A 36 -1.17 -0.98 -7.02
C SER A 36 -0.77 -2.45 -6.96
N PHE A 37 -0.47 -2.98 -5.77
CA PHE A 37 -0.10 -4.39 -5.57
C PHE A 37 -1.19 -5.36 -6.04
N VAL A 38 -2.47 -5.04 -5.80
CA VAL A 38 -3.61 -5.87 -6.23
C VAL A 38 -4.13 -5.53 -7.63
N GLY A 39 -3.40 -4.72 -8.39
CA GLY A 39 -3.72 -4.39 -9.80
C GLY A 39 -4.74 -3.27 -9.99
N ILE A 40 -5.01 -2.49 -8.93
CA ILE A 40 -5.91 -1.34 -8.97
C ILE A 40 -5.10 -0.04 -9.08
N HIS A 41 -5.25 0.65 -10.20
CA HIS A 41 -4.37 1.75 -10.62
C HIS A 41 -5.00 3.15 -10.51
N GLU A 42 -6.15 3.29 -9.84
CA GLU A 42 -6.77 4.59 -9.61
C GLU A 42 -5.92 5.49 -8.69
N TYR A 43 -5.22 4.89 -7.72
CA TYR A 43 -4.47 5.60 -6.68
C TYR A 43 -2.95 5.61 -6.90
N ASP A 44 -2.50 5.19 -8.08
CA ASP A 44 -1.08 5.05 -8.47
C ASP A 44 -0.24 6.35 -8.32
N HIS A 45 -0.88 7.51 -8.18
CA HIS A 45 -0.25 8.82 -7.98
C HIS A 45 -0.05 9.21 -6.51
N LEU A 46 -0.47 8.37 -5.56
CA LEU A 46 -0.44 8.62 -4.12
C LEU A 46 0.48 7.64 -3.39
N LEU A 47 0.82 8.01 -2.15
CA LEU A 47 1.49 7.17 -1.18
C LEU A 47 0.68 7.16 0.13
N ASP A 48 0.79 6.08 0.90
CA ASP A 48 0.24 5.93 2.23
C ASP A 48 0.71 7.08 3.14
N VAL A 49 -0.20 7.60 3.96
CA VAL A 49 0.14 8.56 5.01
C VAL A 49 0.68 7.81 6.23
N MET A 50 1.93 8.08 6.59
CA MET A 50 2.65 7.38 7.66
C MET A 50 2.66 8.19 8.98
N SER A 51 1.49 8.48 9.53
CA SER A 51 1.37 9.25 10.79
C SER A 51 0.59 8.51 11.87
N MET A 52 0.85 8.86 13.13
CA MET A 52 0.10 8.33 14.28
C MET A 52 -1.41 8.52 14.10
N GLU A 53 -1.82 9.67 13.56
CA GLU A 53 -3.21 10.00 13.29
C GLU A 53 -3.81 9.16 12.15
N ALA A 54 -3.04 8.84 11.12
CA ALA A 54 -3.48 7.91 10.07
C ALA A 54 -3.71 6.50 10.65
N PHE A 55 -2.78 6.00 11.47
CA PHE A 55 -2.96 4.72 12.17
C PHE A 55 -4.14 4.71 13.14
N LEU A 56 -4.36 5.80 13.88
CA LEU A 56 -5.52 5.94 14.76
C LEU A 56 -6.84 5.97 13.97
N THR A 57 -6.86 6.68 12.83
CA THR A 57 -8.01 6.71 11.92
C THR A 57 -8.32 5.32 11.38
N ARG A 58 -7.30 4.58 10.93
CA ARG A 58 -7.44 3.19 10.48
C ARG A 58 -7.99 2.28 11.58
N TYR A 59 -7.49 2.42 12.81
CA TYR A 59 -8.00 1.68 13.97
C TYR A 59 -9.50 1.89 14.17
N TYR A 60 -9.96 3.16 14.23
CA TYR A 60 -11.38 3.45 14.38
C TYR A 60 -12.22 2.99 13.18
N LYS A 61 -11.66 3.06 11.96
CA LYS A 61 -12.33 2.52 10.76
C LYS A 61 -12.54 1.02 10.86
N CYS A 62 -11.52 0.26 11.27
CA CYS A 62 -11.64 -1.18 11.49
C CYS A 62 -12.66 -1.52 12.58
N GLN A 63 -12.68 -0.78 13.70
CA GLN A 63 -13.70 -0.97 14.75
C GLN A 63 -15.14 -0.75 14.23
N ASN A 64 -15.32 0.29 13.40
CA ASN A 64 -16.63 0.57 12.79
C ASN A 64 -17.06 -0.57 11.85
N PHE A 65 -16.16 -1.06 10.99
CA PHE A 65 -16.47 -2.20 10.11
C PHE A 65 -16.77 -3.48 10.89
N LEU A 66 -16.07 -3.72 12.00
CA LEU A 66 -16.32 -4.88 12.85
C LEU A 66 -17.71 -4.79 13.47
N THR A 67 -18.09 -3.62 13.98
CA THR A 67 -19.44 -3.37 14.52
C THR A 67 -20.53 -3.61 13.47
N LEU A 68 -20.29 -3.22 12.21
CA LEU A 68 -21.22 -3.47 11.11
C LEU A 68 -21.33 -4.97 10.80
N ALA A 69 -20.20 -5.68 10.77
CA ALA A 69 -20.17 -7.13 10.56
C ALA A 69 -20.92 -7.90 11.65
N GLU A 70 -20.73 -7.54 12.92
CA GLU A 70 -21.42 -8.15 14.07
C GLU A 70 -22.93 -7.92 14.05
N LYS A 71 -23.39 -6.76 13.54
CA LYS A 71 -24.83 -6.50 13.36
C LYS A 71 -25.45 -7.35 12.26
N LEU A 72 -24.69 -7.71 11.23
CA LEU A 72 -25.17 -8.57 10.14
C LEU A 72 -25.20 -10.05 10.53
N GLU A 73 -24.29 -10.50 11.41
CA GLU A 73 -24.08 -11.90 11.77
C GLU A 73 -25.35 -12.68 12.17
N PRO A 74 -26.27 -12.15 13.02
CA PRO A 74 -27.51 -12.85 13.38
C PRO A 74 -28.50 -13.04 12.23
N HIS A 75 -28.32 -12.32 11.12
CA HIS A 75 -29.21 -12.32 9.96
C HIS A 75 -28.68 -13.17 8.81
N LEU A 76 -27.49 -13.77 8.96
CA LEU A 76 -26.88 -14.59 7.92
C LEU A 76 -27.54 -15.97 7.88
N VAL A 77 -28.09 -16.33 6.72
CA VAL A 77 -28.83 -17.59 6.53
C VAL A 77 -28.10 -18.60 5.65
N ASN A 78 -27.09 -18.18 4.88
CA ASN A 78 -26.32 -19.04 3.99
C ASN A 78 -24.86 -19.17 4.46
N HIS A 79 -24.26 -20.31 4.13
CA HIS A 79 -22.91 -20.65 4.61
C HIS A 79 -21.80 -19.77 4.02
N ILE A 80 -22.00 -19.22 2.81
CA ILE A 80 -21.01 -18.39 2.11
C ILE A 80 -20.87 -17.06 2.84
N ASP A 81 -21.98 -16.41 3.16
CA ASP A 81 -22.00 -15.18 3.95
C ASP A 81 -21.40 -15.41 5.33
N VAL A 82 -21.78 -16.49 6.03
CA VAL A 82 -21.24 -16.84 7.35
C VAL A 82 -19.71 -16.97 7.29
N LEU A 83 -19.18 -17.68 6.29
CA LEU A 83 -17.73 -17.85 6.13
C LEU A 83 -17.02 -16.53 5.82
N ASN A 84 -17.54 -15.75 4.87
CA ASN A 84 -16.94 -14.48 4.47
C ASN A 84 -16.95 -13.47 5.62
N VAL A 85 -18.08 -13.32 6.32
CA VAL A 85 -18.19 -12.43 7.48
C VAL A 85 -17.27 -12.89 8.61
N LYS A 86 -17.13 -14.21 8.84
CA LYS A 86 -16.18 -14.73 9.84
C LYS A 86 -14.74 -14.33 9.52
N ILE A 87 -14.27 -14.60 8.30
CA ILE A 87 -12.90 -14.25 7.87
C ILE A 87 -12.69 -12.73 7.97
N PHE A 88 -13.67 -11.95 7.54
CA PHE A 88 -13.61 -10.50 7.59
C PHE A 88 -13.50 -9.98 9.03
N LYS A 89 -14.30 -10.50 9.97
CA LYS A 89 -14.21 -10.17 11.39
C LYS A 89 -12.83 -10.54 11.96
N ASP A 90 -12.30 -11.71 11.63
CA ASP A 90 -10.98 -12.16 12.09
C ASP A 90 -9.85 -11.22 11.59
N GLU A 91 -9.91 -10.75 10.34
CA GLU A 91 -8.96 -9.78 9.78
C GLU A 91 -9.03 -8.43 10.52
N LEU A 92 -10.25 -7.91 10.74
CA LEU A 92 -10.45 -6.64 11.45
C LEU A 92 -10.00 -6.73 12.91
N GLN A 93 -10.36 -7.82 13.60
CA GLN A 93 -9.99 -8.02 15.00
C GLN A 93 -8.47 -8.12 15.14
N THR A 94 -7.78 -8.80 14.21
CA THR A 94 -6.32 -8.87 14.19
C THR A 94 -5.69 -7.47 14.09
N TYR A 95 -6.23 -6.60 13.24
CA TYR A 95 -5.75 -5.22 13.14
C TYR A 95 -5.99 -4.41 14.43
N ILE A 96 -7.20 -4.52 14.99
CA ILE A 96 -7.63 -3.82 16.21
C ILE A 96 -6.76 -4.24 17.40
N ASP A 97 -6.61 -5.56 17.62
CA ASP A 97 -5.80 -6.11 18.70
C ASP A 97 -4.32 -5.75 18.53
N GLY A 98 -3.85 -5.71 17.27
CA GLY A 98 -2.50 -5.31 16.90
C GLY A 98 -2.14 -3.87 17.27
N TYR A 99 -3.13 -2.96 17.27
CA TYR A 99 -2.91 -1.53 17.46
C TYR A 99 -2.22 -1.19 18.80
N GLN A 100 -2.57 -1.92 19.87
CA GLN A 100 -2.00 -1.70 21.21
C GLN A 100 -0.49 -1.95 21.28
N PHE A 101 0.05 -2.79 20.39
CA PHE A 101 1.48 -3.11 20.32
C PHE A 101 2.29 -2.05 19.56
N LYS A 102 1.63 -1.03 19.01
CA LYS A 102 2.25 0.13 18.33
C LYS A 102 3.23 -0.28 17.22
N GLY A 103 2.86 -1.30 16.43
CA GLY A 103 3.67 -1.81 15.32
C GLY A 103 4.07 -0.73 14.31
N TYR A 104 3.30 0.35 14.21
CA TYR A 104 3.60 1.54 13.40
C TYR A 104 4.89 2.28 13.79
N TYR A 105 5.51 1.99 14.94
CA TYR A 105 6.86 2.47 15.26
C TYR A 105 7.98 1.72 14.51
N HIS A 106 7.65 0.61 13.85
CA HIS A 106 8.57 -0.21 13.07
C HIS A 106 8.24 -0.20 11.56
N PRO A 107 8.18 0.98 10.90
CA PRO A 107 7.79 1.08 9.50
C PRO A 107 8.86 0.57 8.52
N ILE A 108 10.05 0.21 9.02
CA ILE A 108 11.15 -0.34 8.21
C ILE A 108 11.80 -1.52 8.94
N SER A 109 12.19 -2.53 8.17
CA SER A 109 12.93 -3.71 8.62
C SER A 109 13.90 -4.16 7.52
N TYR A 110 14.66 -5.24 7.75
CA TYR A 110 15.58 -5.77 6.75
C TYR A 110 14.90 -6.39 5.51
N ILE A 111 13.58 -6.63 5.55
CA ILE A 111 12.79 -7.23 4.45
C ILE A 111 11.66 -6.33 3.92
N GLU A 112 11.29 -5.28 4.65
CA GLU A 112 10.11 -4.45 4.38
C GLU A 112 10.39 -2.97 4.67
N GLY A 113 9.62 -2.10 4.02
CA GLY A 113 9.65 -0.67 4.19
C GLY A 113 10.08 0.04 2.90
N ILE A 114 9.94 1.37 2.90
CA ILE A 114 10.08 2.20 1.68
C ILE A 114 11.37 1.94 0.88
N HIS A 115 12.47 1.66 1.56
CA HIS A 115 13.78 1.36 0.97
C HIS A 115 13.86 0.02 0.23
N VAL A 116 12.93 -0.90 0.47
CA VAL A 116 12.81 -2.17 -0.26
C VAL A 116 11.63 -2.11 -1.23
N ASP A 117 10.52 -1.54 -0.78
CA ASP A 117 9.25 -1.66 -1.47
C ASP A 117 9.06 -0.63 -2.58
N LEU A 118 9.77 0.51 -2.57
CA LEU A 118 9.60 1.54 -3.60
C LEU A 118 9.91 1.03 -5.01
N GLU A 119 10.99 0.24 -5.19
CA GLU A 119 11.29 -0.36 -6.50
C GLU A 119 10.22 -1.38 -6.93
N ARG A 120 9.75 -2.21 -5.98
CA ARG A 120 8.71 -3.22 -6.21
C ARG A 120 7.39 -2.57 -6.62
N LEU A 121 7.04 -1.50 -5.92
CA LEU A 121 5.85 -0.70 -6.16
C LEU A 121 5.81 -0.18 -7.59
N ILE A 122 6.93 0.38 -8.08
CA ILE A 122 7.01 0.82 -9.48
C ILE A 122 6.85 -0.37 -10.44
N GLY A 123 7.35 -1.56 -10.08
CA GLY A 123 7.14 -2.80 -10.84
C GLY A 123 5.68 -3.22 -10.98
N TRP A 124 4.85 -2.97 -9.97
CA TRP A 124 3.42 -3.29 -9.99
C TRP A 124 2.57 -2.32 -10.81
N MET A 125 3.02 -1.08 -11.01
CA MET A 125 2.27 -0.05 -11.74
C MET A 125 2.19 -0.31 -13.24
N LYS A 126 1.21 0.31 -13.91
CA LYS A 126 1.17 0.40 -15.38
C LYS A 126 2.31 1.27 -15.89
N ARG A 127 2.75 1.03 -17.13
CA ARG A 127 3.88 1.72 -17.78
C ARG A 127 3.68 1.79 -19.31
N GLU A 128 2.45 2.06 -19.76
CA GLU A 128 2.09 2.02 -21.18
C GLU A 128 1.93 3.41 -21.78
N THR A 129 1.43 4.36 -20.97
CA THR A 129 1.06 5.70 -21.41
C THR A 129 1.87 6.78 -20.69
N HIS A 130 1.86 8.00 -21.24
CA HIS A 130 2.46 9.16 -20.57
C HIS A 130 1.89 9.39 -19.16
N GLU A 131 0.58 9.15 -18.98
CA GLU A 131 -0.10 9.30 -17.70
C GLU A 131 0.43 8.29 -16.66
N ASP A 132 0.63 7.03 -17.06
CA ASP A 132 1.18 6.02 -16.15
C ASP A 132 2.56 6.41 -15.61
N PHE A 133 3.44 6.91 -16.48
CA PHE A 133 4.76 7.40 -16.07
C PHE A 133 4.67 8.68 -15.21
N SER A 134 3.69 9.55 -15.47
CA SER A 134 3.45 10.75 -14.66
C SER A 134 3.01 10.39 -13.23
N LYS A 135 2.24 9.31 -13.06
CA LYS A 135 1.87 8.77 -11.74
C LYS A 135 3.08 8.21 -10.99
N ILE A 136 3.99 7.50 -11.68
CA ILE A 136 5.25 7.03 -11.09
C ILE A 136 6.08 8.21 -10.57
N ILE A 137 6.25 9.26 -11.38
CA ILE A 137 6.97 10.47 -10.97
C ILE A 137 6.30 11.12 -9.76
N SER A 138 4.96 11.20 -9.77
CA SER A 138 4.18 11.74 -8.65
C SER A 138 4.44 11.00 -7.33
N ARG A 139 4.71 9.69 -7.37
CA ARG A 139 5.12 8.93 -6.18
C ARG A 139 6.51 9.31 -5.73
N PHE A 140 7.49 9.40 -6.63
CA PHE A 140 8.84 9.85 -6.27
C PHE A 140 8.80 11.23 -5.58
N GLU A 141 8.03 12.18 -6.11
CA GLU A 141 7.88 13.51 -5.49
C GLU A 141 7.27 13.48 -4.07
N ARG A 142 6.53 12.42 -3.72
CA ARG A 142 5.90 12.25 -2.40
C ARG A 142 6.75 11.48 -1.39
N VAL A 143 7.76 10.73 -1.85
CA VAL A 143 8.66 9.95 -1.00
C VAL A 143 9.30 10.80 0.11
N PRO A 144 9.82 12.02 -0.13
CA PRO A 144 10.41 12.82 0.94
C PRO A 144 9.45 13.08 2.10
N LYS A 145 8.17 13.35 1.80
CA LYS A 145 7.14 13.55 2.83
C LYS A 145 6.86 12.28 3.62
N GLN A 146 6.77 11.14 2.95
CA GLN A 146 6.55 9.85 3.62
C GLN A 146 7.75 9.46 4.48
N VAL A 147 8.98 9.77 4.05
CA VAL A 147 10.21 9.57 4.84
C VAL A 147 10.21 10.43 6.10
N GLU A 148 9.84 11.72 6.01
CA GLU A 148 9.69 12.58 7.20
C GLU A 148 8.71 11.98 8.22
N GLN A 149 7.57 11.52 7.74
CA GLN A 149 6.53 10.87 8.52
C GLN A 149 7.04 9.58 9.22
N ILE A 150 7.74 8.73 8.47
CA ILE A 150 8.41 7.53 8.99
C ILE A 150 9.43 7.88 10.08
N ILE A 151 10.24 8.93 9.88
CA ILE A 151 11.22 9.39 10.87
C ILE A 151 10.52 9.83 12.17
N VAL A 152 9.38 10.54 12.06
CA VAL A 152 8.59 10.95 13.23
C VAL A 152 8.09 9.74 14.01
N LEU A 153 7.53 8.72 13.34
CA LEU A 153 7.08 7.49 13.98
C LEU A 153 8.22 6.76 14.69
N MET A 154 9.36 6.59 14.01
CA MET A 154 10.52 5.91 14.60
C MET A 154 11.09 6.67 15.80
N LYS A 155 11.13 8.02 15.75
CA LYS A 155 11.56 8.83 16.89
C LYS A 155 10.62 8.69 18.09
N ALA A 156 9.31 8.60 17.86
CA ALA A 156 8.35 8.30 18.92
C ALA A 156 8.58 6.90 19.52
N GLY A 157 8.83 5.89 18.69
CA GLY A 157 9.21 4.54 19.15
C GLY A 157 10.47 4.54 20.02
N VAL A 158 11.51 5.28 19.61
CA VAL A 158 12.73 5.47 20.43
C VAL A 158 12.42 6.09 21.79
N ALA A 159 11.58 7.13 21.83
CA ALA A 159 11.22 7.79 23.08
C ALA A 159 10.45 6.88 24.05
N GLU A 160 9.70 5.91 23.52
CA GLU A 160 8.97 4.91 24.31
C GLU A 160 9.76 3.61 24.58
N GLY A 161 10.99 3.49 24.07
CA GLY A 161 11.77 2.25 24.15
C GLY A 161 11.21 1.11 23.29
N ASN A 162 10.28 1.40 22.39
CA ASN A 162 9.73 0.44 21.44
C ASN A 162 10.50 0.52 20.11
N ILE A 163 11.61 -0.23 20.04
CA ILE A 163 12.57 -0.18 18.92
C ILE A 163 12.94 -1.57 18.44
N SER A 164 13.22 -1.68 17.14
CA SER A 164 13.72 -2.91 16.54
C SER A 164 15.12 -3.25 17.08
N HIS A 165 15.44 -4.54 17.16
CA HIS A 165 16.77 -4.99 17.53
C HIS A 165 17.83 -4.50 16.53
N GLN A 166 19.01 -4.08 17.00
CA GLN A 166 20.07 -3.46 16.18
C GLN A 166 20.49 -4.30 14.96
N ILE A 167 20.46 -5.63 15.06
CA ILE A 167 20.84 -6.54 13.97
C ILE A 167 19.91 -6.36 12.77
N SER A 168 18.60 -6.17 13.02
CA SER A 168 17.58 -6.00 11.98
C SER A 168 17.72 -4.67 11.21
N LEU A 169 18.53 -3.72 11.71
CA LEU A 169 18.69 -2.40 11.11
C LEU A 169 20.03 -2.22 10.36
N LYS A 170 20.98 -3.16 10.50
CA LYS A 170 22.30 -3.04 9.84
C LYS A 170 22.19 -2.99 8.32
N SER A 171 21.45 -3.94 7.72
CA SER A 171 21.26 -4.01 6.27
C SER A 171 20.33 -2.93 5.71
N VAL A 172 19.48 -2.35 6.56
CA VAL A 172 18.56 -1.25 6.20
C VAL A 172 19.35 -0.03 5.74
N VAL A 173 20.37 0.37 6.52
CA VAL A 173 21.22 1.52 6.19
C VAL A 173 21.95 1.32 4.85
N GLU A 174 22.47 0.12 4.61
CA GLU A 174 23.14 -0.23 3.35
C GLU A 174 22.20 -0.15 2.15
N THR A 175 20.96 -0.58 2.33
CA THR A 175 19.94 -0.55 1.26
C THR A 175 19.47 0.87 0.98
N ILE A 176 19.27 1.71 2.01
CA ILE A 176 18.95 3.13 1.84
C ILE A 176 20.05 3.85 1.05
N ARG A 177 21.33 3.58 1.34
CA ARG A 177 22.46 4.19 0.61
C ARG A 177 22.45 3.93 -0.90
N LYS A 178 21.77 2.87 -1.38
CA LYS A 178 21.65 2.59 -2.82
C LYS A 178 20.79 3.62 -3.56
N PHE A 179 19.93 4.35 -2.85
CA PHE A 179 19.12 5.42 -3.43
C PHE A 179 19.85 6.77 -3.42
N ASN A 180 20.86 6.94 -2.57
CA ASN A 180 21.71 8.12 -2.55
C ASN A 180 22.75 8.05 -3.68
N VAL A 181 22.34 8.38 -4.90
CA VAL A 181 23.19 8.38 -6.10
C VAL A 181 23.46 9.81 -6.56
N GLU A 182 24.71 10.11 -6.95
CA GLU A 182 25.07 11.42 -7.54
C GLU A 182 24.41 11.64 -8.91
N ASP A 183 24.23 10.55 -9.67
CA ASP A 183 23.60 10.54 -10.97
C ASP A 183 22.25 9.81 -10.88
N PRO A 184 21.11 10.53 -10.97
CA PRO A 184 19.78 9.94 -10.96
C PRO A 184 19.59 8.84 -12.01
N CYS A 185 20.31 8.87 -13.13
CA CYS A 185 20.23 7.85 -14.18
C CYS A 185 20.78 6.48 -13.74
N LYS A 186 21.59 6.44 -12.67
CA LYS A 186 22.12 5.22 -12.06
C LYS A 186 21.22 4.68 -10.94
N SER A 187 20.19 5.43 -10.53
CA SER A 187 19.23 4.96 -9.54
C SER A 187 18.50 3.70 -10.03
N PRO A 188 18.25 2.70 -9.15
CA PRO A 188 17.36 1.58 -9.46
C PRO A 188 15.97 2.05 -9.93
N LEU A 189 15.49 3.18 -9.40
CA LEU A 189 14.19 3.77 -9.75
C LEU A 189 14.14 4.28 -11.19
N TYR A 190 15.27 4.72 -11.74
CA TYR A 190 15.33 5.24 -13.10
C TYR A 190 15.34 4.13 -14.16
N LYS A 191 15.54 2.86 -13.76
CA LYS A 191 15.54 1.70 -14.67
C LYS A 191 14.33 1.68 -15.60
N PHE A 192 13.16 2.04 -15.10
CA PHE A 192 11.90 2.04 -15.86
C PHE A 192 11.78 3.19 -16.87
N PHE A 193 12.59 4.25 -16.74
CA PHE A 193 12.60 5.41 -17.63
C PHE A 193 13.69 5.32 -18.71
N LYS A 194 14.54 4.28 -18.69
CA LYS A 194 15.58 4.09 -19.71
C LYS A 194 15.02 3.73 -21.09
N SER A 195 13.88 3.05 -21.12
CA SER A 195 13.18 2.69 -22.35
C SER A 195 11.69 2.88 -22.15
N LEU A 196 11.15 3.94 -22.76
CA LEU A 196 9.71 4.22 -22.76
C LEU A 196 9.05 3.54 -23.98
N PRO A 197 7.76 3.17 -23.88
CA PRO A 197 7.02 2.62 -25.01
C PRO A 197 7.02 3.55 -26.23
N ASN A 198 7.14 2.98 -27.43
CA ASN A 198 7.12 3.72 -28.70
C ASN A 198 5.82 4.51 -28.94
N LEU A 199 4.75 4.20 -28.20
CA LEU A 199 3.49 4.92 -28.24
C LEU A 199 3.60 6.34 -27.66
N ILE A 200 4.61 6.60 -26.82
CA ILE A 200 4.85 7.92 -26.24
C ILE A 200 5.70 8.73 -27.23
N PRO A 201 5.22 9.89 -27.72
CA PRO A 201 5.99 10.74 -28.63
C PRO A 201 7.35 11.15 -28.06
N GLY A 202 8.37 11.27 -28.91
CA GLY A 202 9.75 11.51 -28.46
C GLY A 202 9.95 12.75 -27.57
N HIS A 203 9.20 13.83 -27.81
CA HIS A 203 9.24 15.02 -26.95
C HIS A 203 8.68 14.72 -25.55
N GLN A 204 7.53 14.05 -25.45
CA GLN A 204 6.94 13.61 -24.19
C GLN A 204 7.83 12.61 -23.46
N ALA A 205 8.48 11.69 -24.18
CA ALA A 205 9.41 10.75 -23.59
C ALA A 205 10.62 11.46 -22.96
N SER A 206 11.17 12.47 -23.65
CA SER A 206 12.27 13.29 -23.15
C SER A 206 11.85 14.09 -21.90
N ASP A 207 10.65 14.68 -21.93
CA ASP A 207 10.09 15.41 -20.79
C ASP A 207 9.89 14.51 -19.55
N LEU A 208 9.37 13.29 -19.74
CA LEU A 208 9.21 12.31 -18.66
C LEU A 208 10.56 11.89 -18.07
N GLN A 209 11.57 11.67 -18.90
CA GLN A 209 12.92 11.32 -18.45
C GLN A 209 13.55 12.43 -17.61
N ILE A 210 13.42 13.69 -18.04
CA ILE A 210 13.92 14.86 -17.30
C ILE A 210 13.20 14.97 -15.96
N LYS A 211 11.86 14.90 -15.95
CA LYS A 211 11.07 14.97 -14.71
C LYS A 211 11.40 13.83 -13.74
N ALA A 212 11.59 12.61 -14.25
CA ALA A 212 11.99 11.48 -13.42
C ALA A 212 13.37 11.68 -12.80
N GLN A 213 14.35 12.19 -13.56
CA GLN A 213 15.68 12.52 -13.01
C GLN A 213 15.59 13.60 -11.94
N GLN A 214 14.79 14.63 -12.17
CA GLN A 214 14.55 15.70 -11.21
C GLN A 214 13.92 15.15 -9.91
N ALA A 215 12.84 14.38 -10.00
CA ALA A 215 12.19 13.81 -8.83
C ALA A 215 13.12 12.87 -8.05
N ILE A 216 13.89 12.01 -8.74
CA ILE A 216 14.84 11.09 -8.10
C ILE A 216 15.98 11.84 -7.41
N SER A 217 16.44 12.98 -7.95
CA SER A 217 17.52 13.77 -7.33
C SER A 217 17.13 14.43 -6.01
N GLN A 218 15.84 14.45 -5.66
CA GLN A 218 15.33 15.00 -4.40
C GLN A 218 15.09 13.92 -3.33
N LEU A 219 15.42 12.65 -3.62
CA LEU A 219 15.28 11.51 -2.70
C LEU A 219 16.54 11.32 -1.84
#